data_AF-A0A930WI98-F1
#
_entry.id   AF-A0A930WI98-F1
#
_cell.length_a   1.000
_cell.length_b   1.000
_cell.length_c   1.000
_cell.angle_alpha   90.00
_cell.angle_beta   90.00
_cell.angle_gamma   90.00
#
_symmetry.space_group_name_H-M   'P 1'
#
loop_
_entity.id
_entity.type
_entity.pdbx_description
1 polymer ?
#
loop_
_entity_poly.entity_id
_entity_poly.type
_entity_poly.pdbx_seq_one_letter_code
_entity_poly.pdbx_strand_id
1 'polypeptide(L)' 'MKPLLNTLFVNQDEAYLALDGGNVVVVREEKELARFPLHNFEQITTFGYTGASP' A
#
# COMPACT_ATOMS: atom_id res chain seq x y z
N MET A 1 2.98 -1.28 23.50
CA MET A 1 2.19 -0.81 22.34
C MET A 1 1.28 -1.94 21.91
N LYS A 2 0.00 -1.66 21.61
CA LYS A 2 -0.95 -2.68 21.14
C LYS A 2 -0.70 -2.88 19.63
N PRO A 3 -0.46 -4.11 19.13
CA PRO A 3 -0.29 -4.31 17.69
C PRO A 3 -1.60 -3.94 16.98
N LEU A 4 -1.50 -3.08 15.97
CA LEU A 4 -2.59 -2.79 15.06
C LEU A 4 -2.56 -3.85 13.96
N LEU A 5 -3.45 -4.83 14.06
CA LEU A 5 -3.59 -5.94 13.12
C LEU A 5 -4.35 -5.50 11.86
N ASN A 6 -4.05 -4.30 11.34
CA ASN A 6 -4.75 -3.80 10.16
C ASN A 6 -4.15 -4.44 8.91
N THR A 7 -5.02 -4.88 8.00
CA THR A 7 -4.63 -5.37 6.68
C THR A 7 -5.12 -4.40 5.61
N LEU A 8 -4.21 -3.93 4.76
CA LEU A 8 -4.55 -3.16 3.56
C LEU A 8 -4.76 -4.12 2.38
N PHE A 9 -5.97 -4.15 1.83
CA PHE A 9 -6.28 -4.91 0.62
C PHE A 9 -6.31 -3.96 -0.59
N VAL A 10 -5.44 -4.19 -1.57
CA VAL A 10 -5.40 -3.43 -2.83
C VAL A 10 -5.97 -4.30 -3.94
N ASN A 11 -7.22 -4.03 -4.30
CA ASN A 11 -7.99 -4.79 -5.29
C ASN A 11 -8.20 -4.02 -6.60
N GLN A 12 -7.41 -2.98 -6.84
CA GLN A 12 -7.45 -2.18 -8.05
C GLN A 12 -6.45 -2.75 -9.06
N ASP A 13 -6.92 -3.02 -10.28
CA ASP A 13 -6.04 -3.41 -11.39
C ASP A 13 -5.05 -2.29 -11.69
N GLU A 14 -3.82 -2.68 -12.08
CA GLU A 14 -2.70 -1.79 -12.43
C GLU A 14 -2.24 -0.83 -11.31
N ALA A 15 -2.81 -0.96 -10.10
CA ALA A 15 -2.28 -0.26 -8.95
C ALA A 15 -0.95 -0.86 -8.51
N TYR A 16 -0.01 -0.01 -8.11
CA TYR A 16 1.25 -0.40 -7.52
C TYR A 16 1.49 0.33 -6.20
N LEU A 17 2.42 -0.22 -5.41
CA LEU A 17 2.78 0.31 -4.11
C LEU A 17 4.14 0.99 -4.19
N ALA A 18 4.23 2.19 -3.60
CA ALA A 18 5.48 2.91 -3.39
C ALA A 18 5.67 3.21 -1.90
N LEU A 19 6.92 3.31 -1.47
CA LEU A 19 7.30 3.76 -0.13
C LEU A 19 7.73 5.22 -0.21
N ASP A 20 7.10 6.09 0.57
CA ASP A 20 7.46 7.51 0.64
C ASP A 20 7.41 8.01 2.09
N GLY A 21 8.58 8.35 2.65
CA GLY A 21 8.70 8.89 4.00
C GLY A 21 8.12 7.99 5.09
N GLY A 22 8.16 6.66 4.91
CA GLY A 22 7.56 5.69 5.84
C GLY A 22 6.05 5.51 5.69
N ASN A 23 5.47 6.04 4.61
CA ASN A 23 4.09 5.80 4.21
C ASN A 23 4.05 4.82 3.04
N VAL A 24 3.08 3.90 3.07
CA VAL A 24 2.67 3.21 1.85
C VAL A 24 1.80 4.15 1.02
N VAL A 25 2.16 4.31 -0.24
CA VAL A 25 1.40 5.07 -1.24
C VAL A 25 0.88 4.09 -2.28
N VAL A 26 -0.43 4.13 -2.52
CA VAL A 26 -1.08 3.36 -3.59
C VAL A 26 -1.17 4.27 -4.80
N VAL A 27 -0.54 3.87 -5.90
CA VAL A 27 -0.48 4.66 -7.13
C VAL A 27 -1.12 3.88 -8.27
N ARG A 28 -1.85 4.57 -9.14
CA ARG A 28 -2.40 4.02 -10.38
C ARG A 28 -2.43 5.13 -11.42
N GLU A 29 -2.07 4.83 -12.67
CA GLU A 29 -2.09 5.82 -13.76
C GLU A 29 -1.38 7.12 -13.37
N GLU A 30 -0.21 7.00 -12.71
CA GLU A 30 0.61 8.11 -12.19
C GLU A 30 -0.08 9.02 -11.16
N LYS A 31 -1.21 8.58 -10.58
CA LYS A 31 -1.95 9.31 -9.55
C LYS A 31 -1.91 8.58 -8.22
N GLU A 32 -1.69 9.34 -7.14
CA GLU A 32 -1.86 8.83 -5.78
C GLU A 32 -3.35 8.58 -5.51
N LEU A 33 -3.71 7.33 -5.25
CA LEU A 33 -5.06 6.93 -4.85
C LEU A 33 -5.25 7.02 -3.34
N ALA A 34 -4.21 6.62 -2.59
CA ALA A 34 -4.25 6.60 -1.13
C ALA A 34 -2.84 6.64 -0.54
N ARG A 35 -2.75 7.13 0.70
CA ARG A 35 -1.51 7.23 1.47
C ARG A 35 -1.78 6.92 2.93
N PHE A 36 -0.96 6.06 3.51
CA PHE A 36 -1.10 5.64 4.90
C PHE A 36 0.27 5.41 5.55
N PRO A 37 0.45 5.67 6.85
CA PRO A 37 1.67 5.26 7.55
C PRO A 37 1.87 3.76 7.50
N LEU A 38 3.06 3.29 7.09
CA LEU A 38 3.34 1.86 6.92
C LEU A 38 3.20 1.08 8.24
N HIS A 39 3.62 1.70 9.35
CA HIS A 39 3.58 1.09 10.69
C HIS A 39 2.15 0.83 11.21
N ASN A 40 1.12 1.30 10.51
CA ASN A 40 -0.27 1.01 10.86
C ASN A 40 -0.73 -0.36 10.40
N PHE A 41 -0.02 -1.02 9.48
CA PHE A 41 -0.43 -2.30 8.90
C PHE A 41 0.50 -3.42 9.32
N GLU A 42 -0.09 -4.56 9.63
CA GLU A 42 0.62 -5.82 9.78
C GLU A 42 0.82 -6.50 8.42
N GLN A 43 -0.15 -6.33 7.52
CA GLN A 43 -0.16 -7.00 6.23
C GLN A 43 -0.70 -6.08 5.13
N ILE A 44 -0.12 -6.20 3.94
CA ILE A 44 -0.63 -5.59 2.72
C ILE A 44 -0.77 -6.70 1.68
N THR A 45 -1.97 -6.85 1.12
CA THR A 45 -2.32 -7.89 0.15
C THR A 45 -2.80 -7.24 -1.13
N THR A 46 -2.19 -7.61 -2.26
CA THR A 46 -2.48 -7.01 -3.56
C THR A 46 -3.06 -8.05 -4.52
N PHE A 47 -4.10 -7.66 -5.27
CA PHE A 47 -4.85 -8.55 -6.18
C PHE A 47 -4.71 -8.07 -7.64
N GLY A 48 -3.48 -8.03 -8.14
CA GLY A 48 -3.17 -7.60 -9.51
C GLY A 48 -1.69 -7.76 -9.84
N TYR A 49 -1.26 -7.36 -11.04
CA TYR A 49 0.15 -7.35 -11.45
C TYR A 49 0.90 -6.19 -10.75
N THR A 50 1.05 -6.33 -9.44
CA THR A 50 1.55 -5.27 -8.56
C THR A 50 3.05 -5.46 -8.40
N GLY A 51 3.84 -4.62 -9.09
CA GLY A 51 5.23 -4.44 -8.73
C GLY A 51 5.34 -3.66 -7.41
N ALA A 52 6.21 -4.09 -6.50
CA ALA A 52 6.65 -3.23 -5.41
C ALA A 52 7.94 -2.55 -5.86
N SER A 53 7.93 -1.22 -6.00
CA SER A 53 9.17 -0.48 -6.26
C SER A 53 9.95 -0.31 -4.94
N PRO A 54 11.29 -0.53 -4.92
CA PRO A 54 12.12 -0.33 -3.73
C PRO A 54 12.02 1.05 -3.10
#